data_AF-A0A934T240-F1
#
_entry.id   AF-A0A934T240-F1
#
_cell.length_a   1.000
_cell.length_b   1.000
_cell.length_c   1.000
_cell.angle_alpha   90.00
_cell.angle_beta   90.00
_cell.angle_gamma   90.00
#
_symmetry.space_group_name_H-M   'P 1'
#
loop_
_entity.id
_entity.type
_entity.pdbx_description
1 polymer ?
#
loop_
_entity_poly.entity_id
_entity_poly.type
_entity_poly.pdbx_seq_one_letter_code
_entity_poly.pdbx_strand_id
1 'polypeptide(L)'
;MNFSRWLHQMLALLIAWTILLGVTGLLDEFYGTVSQYLVMVWLCLGIGVMLLKKIDFPVPQADRIDVPGAFRMLWWAAFWPRYLRR
;
A
#
# COMPACT_ATOMS: atom_id res chain seq x y z
N MET A 1 4.65 2.00 -22.26
CA MET A 1 4.98 2.26 -20.84
C MET A 1 6.47 2.02 -20.66
N ASN A 2 7.26 3.01 -20.24
CA ASN A 2 8.71 2.82 -20.08
C ASN A 2 8.97 1.87 -18.90
N PHE A 3 9.62 0.73 -19.17
CA PHE A 3 9.92 -0.30 -18.17
C PHE A 3 10.61 0.26 -16.91
N SER A 4 11.53 1.20 -17.10
CA SER A 4 12.20 1.91 -16.01
C SER A 4 11.23 2.63 -15.07
N ARG A 5 10.20 3.30 -15.59
CA ARG A 5 9.19 4.01 -14.79
C ARG A 5 8.38 3.06 -13.92
N TRP A 6 7.95 1.94 -14.51
CA TRP A 6 7.24 0.90 -13.79
C TRP A 6 8.11 0.30 -12.68
N LEU A 7 9.40 0.07 -12.96
CA LEU A 7 10.34 -0.46 -11.98
C LEU A 7 10.51 0.46 -10.76
N HIS A 8 10.67 1.77 -10.96
CA HIS A 8 10.79 2.73 -9.85
C HIS A 8 9.54 2.73 -8.95
N GLN A 9 8.34 2.64 -9.55
CA GLN A 9 7.08 2.58 -8.81
C GLN A 9 6.94 1.27 -8.04
N MET A 10 7.30 0.14 -8.65
CA MET A 10 7.29 -1.17 -7.98
C MET A 10 8.30 -1.23 -6.84
N LEU A 11 9.50 -0.68 -7.01
CA LEU A 11 10.51 -0.60 -5.95
C LEU A 11 10.05 0.28 -4.80
N ALA A 12 9.48 1.45 -5.09
CA ALA A 12 8.91 2.33 -4.06
C ALA A 12 7.79 1.64 -3.27
N LEU A 13 6.89 0.93 -3.98
CA LEU A 13 5.81 0.16 -3.36
C LEU A 13 6.36 -0.99 -2.50
N LEU A 14 7.33 -1.75 -3.01
CA LEU A 14 7.97 -2.85 -2.30
C LEU A 14 8.63 -2.38 -1.00
N ILE A 15 9.35 -1.25 -1.04
CA ILE A 15 9.98 -0.67 0.15
C ILE A 15 8.91 -0.26 1.16
N ALA A 16 7.88 0.49 0.74
CA ALA A 16 6.82 0.93 1.64
C ALA A 16 6.06 -0.25 2.26
N TRP A 17 5.77 -1.29 1.47
CA TRP A 17 5.11 -2.50 1.92
C TRP A 17 5.95 -3.26 2.94
N THR A 18 7.25 -3.42 2.67
CA THR A 18 8.19 -4.12 3.56
C THR A 18 8.32 -3.41 4.90
N ILE A 19 8.44 -2.07 4.89
CA ILE A 19 8.49 -1.28 6.13
C ILE A 19 7.20 -1.46 6.92
N LEU A 20 6.05 -1.38 6.27
CA LEU A 20 4.76 -1.49 6.92
C LEU A 20 4.55 -2.88 7.55
N LEU A 21 4.82 -3.95 6.78
CA LEU A 21 4.74 -5.32 7.30
C LEU A 21 5.75 -5.59 8.41
N GLY A 22 6.98 -5.06 8.28
CA GLY A 22 8.02 -5.18 9.30
C GLY A 22 7.60 -4.53 10.62
N VAL A 23 7.03 -3.32 10.58
CA VAL A 23 6.50 -2.65 11.77
C VAL A 23 5.36 -3.46 12.39
N THR A 24 4.42 -3.96 11.59
CA THR A 24 3.32 -4.77 12.13
C THR A 24 3.78 -6.14 12.65
N GLY A 25 4.81 -6.74 12.05
CA GLY A 25 5.39 -8.00 12.50
C GLY A 25 6.11 -7.84 13.84
N LEU A 26 6.84 -6.74 14.03
CA LEU A 26 7.42 -6.40 15.33
C LEU A 26 6.32 -6.21 16.38
N LEU A 27 5.24 -5.50 16.06
CA LEU A 27 4.10 -5.35 16.99
C LEU A 27 3.46 -6.71 17.32
N ASP A 28 3.30 -7.58 16.34
CA ASP A 28 2.77 -8.92 16.55
C ASP A 28 3.66 -9.75 17.49
N GLU A 29 4.98 -9.63 17.36
CA GLU A 29 5.94 -10.29 18.26
C GLU A 29 5.87 -9.73 19.69
N PHE A 30 5.78 -8.41 19.85
CA PHE A 30 5.71 -7.78 21.18
C PHE A 30 4.38 -8.00 21.91
N TYR A 31 3.26 -8.03 21.18
CA TYR A 31 1.92 -8.05 21.76
C TYR A 31 1.17 -9.37 21.55
N GLY A 32 1.79 -10.36 20.88
CA GLY A 32 1.16 -11.65 20.58
C GLY A 32 -0.04 -11.53 19.66
N THR A 33 -0.05 -10.54 18.76
CA THR A 33 -1.16 -10.26 17.84
C THR A 33 -0.95 -10.89 16.46
N VAL A 34 -1.96 -10.79 15.59
CA VAL A 34 -1.90 -11.23 14.17
C VAL A 34 -2.18 -10.06 13.21
N SER A 35 -1.82 -8.86 13.64
CA SER A 35 -2.06 -7.59 12.96
C SER A 35 -1.38 -7.52 11.60
N GLN A 36 -0.20 -8.12 11.42
CA GLN A 36 0.51 -8.17 10.14
C GLN A 36 -0.34 -8.84 9.07
N TYR A 37 -0.93 -10.01 9.38
CA TYR A 37 -1.80 -10.73 8.44
C TYR A 37 -3.07 -9.94 8.14
N LEU A 38 -3.69 -9.34 9.17
CA LEU A 38 -4.89 -8.53 9.00
C LEU A 38 -4.62 -7.30 8.13
N VAL A 39 -3.52 -6.60 8.37
CA VAL A 39 -3.10 -5.43 7.59
C VAL A 39 -2.79 -5.82 6.14
N MET A 40 -2.12 -6.95 5.92
CA MET A 40 -1.83 -7.45 4.57
C MET A 40 -3.14 -7.70 3.79
N VAL A 41 -4.07 -8.46 4.37
CA VAL A 41 -5.36 -8.76 3.74
C VAL A 41 -6.15 -7.46 3.51
N TRP A 42 -6.17 -6.56 4.49
CA TRP A 42 -6.89 -5.31 4.43
C TRP A 42 -6.40 -4.39 3.31
N LEU A 43 -5.08 -4.26 3.14
CA LEU A 43 -4.49 -3.46 2.08
C LEU A 43 -4.71 -4.08 0.70
N CYS A 44 -4.60 -5.40 0.57
CA CYS A 44 -4.92 -6.10 -0.67
C CYS A 44 -6.38 -5.86 -1.10
N LEU A 45 -7.33 -5.97 -0.16
CA LEU A 45 -8.73 -5.63 -0.41
C LEU A 45 -8.89 -4.17 -0.81
N GLY A 46 -8.20 -3.26 -0.13
CA GLY A 46 -8.27 -1.83 -0.44
C GLY A 46 -7.77 -1.46 -1.83
N ILE A 47 -6.65 -2.04 -2.26
CA ILE A 47 -6.15 -1.89 -3.63
C ILE A 47 -7.17 -2.46 -4.62
N GLY A 48 -7.71 -3.65 -4.35
CA GLY A 48 -8.75 -4.26 -5.18
C GLY A 48 -9.98 -3.36 -5.34
N VAL A 49 -10.48 -2.80 -4.24
CA VAL A 49 -11.63 -1.88 -4.23
C VAL A 49 -11.31 -0.61 -5.01
N MET A 50 -10.11 -0.03 -4.85
CA MET A 50 -9.70 1.16 -5.58
C MET A 50 -9.63 0.91 -7.09
N LEU A 51 -9.16 -0.26 -7.52
CA LEU A 51 -9.16 -0.67 -8.93
C LEU A 51 -10.59 -0.87 -9.46
N LEU A 52 -11.45 -1.56 -8.71
CA LEU A 52 -12.84 -1.83 -9.11
C LEU A 52 -13.68 -0.55 -9.21
N LYS A 53 -13.54 0.35 -8.23
CA LYS A 53 -14.23 1.65 -8.19
C LYS A 53 -13.53 2.73 -9.02
N LYS A 54 -12.40 2.42 -9.66
CA LYS A 54 -11.59 3.37 -10.45
C LYS A 54 -11.31 4.67 -9.69
N ILE A 55 -10.92 4.55 -8.42
CA ILE A 55 -10.61 5.70 -7.58
C ILE A 55 -9.34 6.36 -8.11
N ASP A 56 -9.36 7.68 -8.30
CA ASP A 56 -8.13 8.43 -8.58
C ASP A 56 -7.31 8.54 -7.30
N PHE A 57 -6.18 7.84 -7.25
CA PHE A 57 -5.27 7.83 -6.11
C PHE A 57 -3.88 8.31 -6.51
N PRO A 58 -3.13 8.90 -5.56
CA PRO A 58 -1.76 9.32 -5.83
C PRO A 58 -0.88 8.10 -6.09
N VAL A 59 -0.41 7.96 -7.32
CA VAL A 59 0.58 6.95 -7.72
C VAL A 59 1.97 7.49 -7.40
N PRO A 60 2.91 6.66 -6.92
CA PRO A 60 4.31 7.07 -6.75
C PRO A 60 4.88 7.70 -8.02
N GLN A 61 5.62 8.79 -7.88
CA GLN A 61 6.30 9.42 -9.01
C GLN A 61 7.24 8.41 -9.69
N ALA A 62 7.24 8.40 -11.02
CA ALA A 62 7.97 7.40 -11.80
C ALA A 62 9.41 7.82 -12.15
N ASP A 63 9.77 9.08 -11.92
CA ASP A 63 11.08 9.63 -12.26
C ASP A 63 12.14 9.38 -11.17
N ARG A 64 11.72 8.89 -10.00
CA ARG A 64 12.58 8.52 -8.86
C ARG A 64 11.89 7.47 -7.99
N ILE A 65 12.64 6.83 -7.09
CA ILE A 65 12.05 5.94 -6.08
C ILE A 65 11.28 6.79 -5.06
N ASP A 66 9.97 6.89 -5.22
CA ASP A 66 9.07 7.72 -4.41
C ASP A 66 8.38 6.90 -3.29
N VAL A 67 9.15 6.57 -2.26
CA VAL A 67 8.65 5.83 -1.08
C VAL A 67 7.51 6.60 -0.36
N PRO A 68 7.58 7.94 -0.15
CA PRO A 68 6.47 8.70 0.42
C PRO A 68 5.19 8.63 -0.42
N GLY A 69 5.30 8.66 -1.75
CA GLY A 69 4.19 8.45 -2.66
C GLY A 69 3.56 7.05 -2.51
N ALA A 70 4.39 6.02 -2.37
CA ALA A 70 3.92 4.66 -2.10
C ALA A 70 3.18 4.56 -0.76
N PHE A 71 3.67 5.19 0.31
CA PHE A 71 2.93 5.26 1.58
C PHE A 71 1.59 5.99 1.45
N ARG A 72 1.51 7.06 0.67
CA ARG A 72 0.23 7.74 0.39
C ARG A 72 -0.73 6.82 -0.35
N MET A 73 -0.26 6.05 -1.33
CA MET A 73 -1.07 5.06 -2.02
C MET A 73 -1.60 3.99 -1.05
N LEU A 74 -0.74 3.45 -0.19
CA LEU A 74 -1.13 2.47 0.84
C LEU A 74 -2.10 3.07 1.86
N TRP A 75 -1.94 4.34 2.20
CA TRP A 75 -2.89 5.06 3.05
C TRP A 75 -4.26 5.12 2.39
N TRP A 76 -4.34 5.49 1.11
CA TRP A 76 -5.61 5.45 0.37
C TRP A 76 -6.22 4.05 0.35
N ALA A 77 -5.39 3.03 0.14
CA ALA A 77 -5.82 1.64 0.22
C ALA A 77 -6.39 1.32 1.60
N ALA A 78 -5.75 1.70 2.71
CA ALA A 78 -6.24 1.42 4.05
C ALA A 78 -7.62 2.03 4.36
N PHE A 79 -7.99 3.15 3.73
CA PHE A 79 -9.29 3.83 3.93
C PHE A 79 -10.38 3.43 2.92
N TRP A 80 -10.19 2.31 2.22
CA TRP A 80 -11.10 1.82 1.19
C TRP A 80 -12.59 1.66 1.57
N PRO A 81 -12.99 1.34 2.82
CA PRO A 81 -14.41 1.18 3.13
C PRO A 81 -15.21 2.47 2.93
N ARG A 82 -14.53 3.63 3.00
CA ARG A 82 -15.16 4.93 2.72
C ARG A 82 -15.61 5.06 1.27
N TYR A 83 -14.92 4.39 0.34
CA TYR A 83 -15.26 4.43 -1.09
C TYR A 83 -16.42 3.50 -1.46
N LEU A 84 -16.81 2.58 -0.58
CA LEU A 84 -17.98 1.72 -0.79
C LEU A 84 -19.30 2.37 -0.35
N ARG A 85 -19.24 3.39 0.53
CA ARG A 85 -20.42 4.14 0.99
C ARG A 85 -20.89 5.21 -0.01
N ARG A 86 -20.14 5.41 -1.11
CA ARG A 86 -20.51 6.25 -2.25
C ARG A 86 -20.84 5.35 -3.45
#